data_AF-Q3AYN3-F1
#
_entry.id   AF-Q3AYN3-F1
#
_cell.length_a   1.000
_cell.length_b   1.000
_cell.length_c   1.000
_cell.angle_alpha   90.00
_cell.angle_beta   90.00
_cell.angle_gamma   90.00
#
_symmetry.space_group_name_H-M   'P 1'
#
loop_
_entity.id
_entity.type
_entity.pdbx_description
1 polymer ?
#
loop_
_entity_poly.entity_id
_entity_poly.type
_entity_poly.pdbx_seq_one_letter_code
_entity_poly.pdbx_strand_id
1 'polypeptide(L)'
;MPLFGEHFHAKFLQTCNSPDFQEYDDFVDVINNQSIFQARHIHQLAKTVSPPPCLLLHIDLKHVVHTLGYKAAIKEDQKRIKKKTDIPTSSRKRLEPEVCDLMTSSYLKNPFFSRFKEILVNTIDIDHERNSLQFKARRRKMGKRGAKTQLFRYKSSELAKQAHDVMYDSWERNTYLLKPEKIFHTLVIDPGDLLLNNQCICKNWSQKNGFD
;
A
#
# COMPACT_ATOMS: atom_id res chain seq x y z
N MET A 1 0.83 8.64 -19.64
CA MET A 1 1.87 9.52 -19.07
C MET A 1 2.78 8.67 -18.19
N PRO A 2 4.10 8.67 -18.43
CA PRO A 2 5.05 7.87 -17.65
C PRO A 2 5.34 8.52 -16.30
N LEU A 3 4.48 8.28 -15.29
CA LEU A 3 4.57 8.89 -13.94
C LEU A 3 5.95 8.82 -13.29
N PHE A 4 6.71 7.78 -13.62
CA PHE A 4 8.02 7.48 -13.01
C PHE A 4 9.19 7.65 -13.99
N GLY A 5 8.96 8.36 -15.10
CA GLY A 5 9.92 8.53 -16.20
C GLY A 5 9.80 7.44 -17.27
N GLU A 6 10.19 7.79 -18.50
CA GLU A 6 10.01 6.91 -19.67
C GLU A 6 10.71 5.57 -19.54
N HIS A 7 11.93 5.55 -19.00
CA HIS A 7 12.71 4.32 -18.82
C HIS A 7 12.01 3.31 -17.90
N PHE A 8 11.52 3.75 -16.76
CA PHE A 8 10.78 2.89 -15.83
C PHE A 8 9.44 2.45 -16.42
N HIS A 9 8.74 3.36 -17.09
CA HIS A 9 7.47 3.04 -17.71
C HIS A 9 7.63 1.98 -18.80
N ALA A 10 8.63 2.11 -19.67
CA ALA A 10 8.91 1.14 -20.73
C ALA A 10 9.27 -0.23 -20.17
N LYS A 11 10.16 -0.30 -19.17
CA LYS A 11 10.49 -1.55 -18.47
C LYS A 11 9.26 -2.17 -17.81
N PHE A 12 8.44 -1.36 -17.13
CA PHE A 12 7.25 -1.84 -16.45
C PHE A 12 6.22 -2.43 -17.41
N LEU A 13 5.96 -1.77 -18.54
CA LEU A 13 5.03 -2.27 -19.57
C LEU A 13 5.48 -3.59 -20.20
N GLN A 14 6.80 -3.86 -20.26
CA GLN A 14 7.31 -5.15 -20.72
C GLN A 14 7.16 -6.27 -19.68
N THR A 15 6.89 -5.92 -18.43
CA THR A 15 6.79 -6.88 -17.31
C THR A 15 5.38 -7.06 -16.78
N CYS A 16 4.47 -6.11 -17.02
CA CYS A 16 3.09 -6.18 -16.57
C CYS A 16 2.17 -6.44 -17.77
N ASN A 17 1.69 -7.68 -17.90
CA ASN A 17 0.84 -8.10 -19.02
C ASN A 17 -0.66 -8.08 -18.70
N SER A 18 -1.01 -7.66 -17.48
CA SER A 18 -2.39 -7.62 -17.03
C SER A 18 -3.18 -6.53 -17.76
N PRO A 19 -4.32 -6.87 -18.39
CA PRO A 19 -5.21 -5.86 -18.96
C PRO A 19 -5.68 -4.94 -17.83
N ASP A 20 -5.55 -3.64 -18.06
CA ASP A 20 -5.98 -2.58 -17.14
C ASP A 20 -5.31 -2.59 -15.76
N PHE A 21 -4.15 -3.23 -15.61
CA PHE A 21 -3.41 -3.29 -14.34
C PHE A 21 -4.25 -3.86 -13.18
N GLN A 22 -4.96 -4.97 -13.44
CA GLN A 22 -5.86 -5.59 -12.47
C GLN A 22 -5.12 -6.06 -11.18
N GLU A 23 -5.77 -6.02 -10.03
CA GLU A 23 -5.32 -6.72 -8.82
C GLU A 23 -6.00 -8.09 -8.71
N TYR A 24 -5.23 -9.14 -8.42
CA TYR A 24 -5.77 -10.47 -8.13
C TYR A 24 -5.60 -10.82 -6.65
N ASP A 25 -6.60 -11.50 -6.08
CA ASP A 25 -6.53 -11.94 -4.70
C ASP A 25 -5.53 -13.09 -4.50
N ASP A 26 -5.56 -14.05 -5.43
CA ASP A 26 -4.71 -15.23 -5.40
C ASP A 26 -3.32 -14.97 -6.00
N PHE A 27 -2.29 -15.50 -5.36
CA PHE A 27 -0.91 -15.26 -5.77
C PHE A 27 -0.54 -15.93 -7.11
N VAL A 28 -1.09 -17.12 -7.38
CA VAL A 28 -0.84 -17.84 -8.62
C VAL A 28 -1.42 -17.05 -9.79
N ASP A 29 -2.61 -16.47 -9.62
CA ASP A 29 -3.22 -15.60 -10.62
C ASP A 29 -2.37 -14.35 -10.88
N VAL A 30 -1.86 -13.68 -9.83
CA VAL A 30 -0.98 -12.51 -10.01
C VAL A 30 0.28 -12.87 -10.79
N ILE A 31 0.91 -14.02 -10.51
CA ILE A 31 2.12 -14.47 -11.20
C ILE A 31 1.82 -14.81 -12.67
N ASN A 32 0.76 -15.58 -12.93
CA ASN A 32 0.41 -16.03 -14.28
C ASN A 32 0.05 -14.86 -15.20
N ASN A 33 -0.61 -13.83 -14.66
CA ASN A 33 -1.01 -12.64 -15.42
C ASN A 33 0.03 -11.52 -15.37
N GLN A 34 1.14 -11.72 -14.64
CA GLN A 34 2.17 -10.70 -14.37
C GLN A 34 1.53 -9.36 -13.98
N SER A 35 0.73 -9.38 -12.91
CA SER A 35 -0.17 -8.28 -12.55
C SER A 35 0.37 -7.39 -11.42
N ILE A 36 -0.49 -6.49 -10.91
CA ILE A 36 -0.22 -5.78 -9.65
C ILE A 36 -0.21 -6.77 -8.48
N PHE A 37 0.88 -6.78 -7.74
CA PHE A 37 1.01 -7.50 -6.48
C PHE A 37 0.46 -6.65 -5.34
N GLN A 38 -0.08 -7.29 -4.32
CA GLN A 38 -0.51 -6.61 -3.10
C GLN A 38 0.40 -6.95 -1.94
N ALA A 39 0.41 -6.11 -0.91
CA ALA A 39 1.29 -6.27 0.24
C ALA A 39 1.21 -7.67 0.89
N ARG A 40 0.05 -8.34 0.82
CA ARG A 40 -0.14 -9.69 1.35
C ARG A 40 0.69 -10.76 0.65
N HIS A 41 1.08 -10.54 -0.60
CA HIS A 41 1.84 -11.49 -1.41
C HIS A 41 3.33 -11.50 -1.07
N ILE A 42 3.83 -10.56 -0.25
CA ILE A 42 5.26 -10.39 0.04
C ILE A 42 5.94 -11.67 0.54
N HIS A 43 5.25 -12.46 1.36
CA HIS A 43 5.80 -13.69 1.92
C HIS A 43 5.94 -14.80 0.88
N GLN A 44 5.04 -14.82 -0.11
CA GLN A 44 5.13 -15.75 -1.24
C GLN A 44 6.20 -15.29 -2.23
N LEU A 45 6.23 -13.99 -2.55
CA LEU A 45 7.27 -13.34 -3.34
C LEU A 45 8.68 -13.57 -2.79
N ALA A 46 8.85 -13.51 -1.47
CA ALA A 46 10.12 -13.79 -0.80
C ALA A 46 10.62 -15.23 -1.03
N LYS A 47 9.72 -16.18 -1.27
CA LYS A 47 10.05 -17.59 -1.54
C LYS A 47 10.17 -17.91 -3.02
N THR A 48 9.71 -17.03 -3.91
CA THR A 48 9.82 -17.22 -5.36
C THR A 48 11.28 -17.12 -5.78
N VAL A 49 11.82 -18.18 -6.37
CA VAL A 49 13.24 -18.24 -6.79
C VAL A 49 13.57 -17.13 -7.80
N SER A 50 12.68 -16.89 -8.78
CA SER A 50 12.86 -15.87 -9.81
C SER A 50 11.58 -15.02 -9.99
N PRO A 51 11.36 -13.96 -9.20
CA PRO A 51 10.25 -13.04 -9.40
C PRO A 51 10.49 -12.21 -10.67
N PRO A 52 9.45 -11.58 -11.23
CA PRO A 52 9.60 -10.65 -12.34
C PRO A 52 10.67 -9.57 -12.05
N PRO A 53 11.46 -9.16 -13.06
CA PRO A 53 12.55 -8.18 -12.87
C PRO A 53 12.04 -6.78 -12.51
N CYS A 54 10.79 -6.47 -12.85
CA CYS A 54 10.07 -5.30 -12.38
C CYS A 54 8.71 -5.75 -11.86
N LEU A 55 8.24 -5.13 -10.78
CA LEU A 55 6.94 -5.40 -10.19
C LEU A 55 6.32 -4.13 -9.65
N LEU A 56 5.00 -4.09 -9.64
CA LEU A 56 4.21 -3.08 -8.94
C LEU A 56 3.60 -3.73 -7.71
N LEU A 57 3.92 -3.19 -6.53
CA LEU A 57 3.41 -3.65 -5.24
C LEU A 57 2.51 -2.57 -4.63
N HIS A 58 1.20 -2.85 -4.55
CA HIS A 58 0.27 -2.01 -3.83
C HIS A 58 0.26 -2.34 -2.33
N ILE A 59 0.54 -1.34 -1.50
CA ILE A 59 0.65 -1.48 -0.05
C ILE A 59 -0.51 -0.78 0.65
N ASP A 60 -1.40 -1.58 1.23
CA ASP A 60 -2.43 -1.08 2.16
C ASP A 60 -1.84 -0.99 3.58
N LEU A 61 -1.53 0.24 4.01
CA LEU A 61 -0.96 0.52 5.34
C LEU A 61 -1.78 -0.07 6.49
N LYS A 62 -3.11 -0.13 6.33
CA LYS A 62 -4.01 -0.68 7.33
C LYS A 62 -3.82 -2.18 7.49
N HIS A 63 -3.62 -2.89 6.38
CA HIS A 63 -3.28 -4.31 6.40
C HIS A 63 -1.85 -4.56 6.90
N VAL A 64 -0.89 -3.68 6.55
CA VAL A 64 0.47 -3.70 7.09
C VAL A 64 0.45 -3.69 8.61
N VAL A 65 -0.14 -2.66 9.21
CA VAL A 65 -0.15 -2.54 10.66
C VAL A 65 -1.06 -3.56 11.34
N HIS A 66 -2.14 -4.00 10.69
CA HIS A 66 -3.03 -5.01 11.30
C HIS A 66 -2.40 -6.40 11.41
N THR A 67 -1.69 -6.87 10.38
CA THR A 67 -1.20 -8.25 10.35
C THR A 67 0.00 -8.49 9.45
N LEU A 68 0.14 -7.77 8.33
CA LEU A 68 1.17 -8.11 7.35
C LEU A 68 2.57 -7.79 7.85
N GLY A 69 2.75 -6.75 8.67
CA GLY A 69 4.03 -6.46 9.31
C GLY A 69 4.57 -7.65 10.11
N TYR A 70 3.70 -8.30 10.89
CA TYR A 70 4.04 -9.52 11.60
C TYR A 70 4.33 -10.70 10.67
N LYS A 71 3.50 -10.91 9.63
CA LYS A 71 3.66 -12.04 8.70
C LYS A 71 4.93 -11.92 7.85
N ALA A 72 5.33 -10.69 7.52
CA ALA A 72 6.52 -10.39 6.73
C ALA A 72 7.81 -10.34 7.57
N ALA A 73 7.68 -10.15 8.89
CA ALA A 73 8.81 -10.07 9.82
C ALA A 73 9.60 -11.38 9.90
N ILE A 74 10.91 -11.25 10.13
CA ILE A 74 11.78 -12.37 10.54
C ILE A 74 11.42 -12.85 11.96
N LYS A 75 11.88 -14.04 12.35
CA LYS A 75 11.48 -14.69 13.62
C LYS A 75 11.78 -13.83 14.84
N GLU A 76 12.89 -13.11 14.84
CA GLU A 76 13.32 -12.22 15.92
C GLU A 76 12.34 -11.05 16.09
N ASP A 77 11.99 -10.38 14.99
CA ASP A 77 11.03 -9.28 15.00
C ASP A 77 9.60 -9.76 15.29
N GLN A 78 9.21 -10.96 14.83
CA GLN A 78 7.93 -11.57 15.22
C GLN A 78 7.80 -11.74 16.74
N LYS A 79 8.87 -12.13 17.43
CA LYS A 79 8.89 -12.22 18.90
C LYS A 79 8.74 -10.85 19.54
N ARG A 80 9.41 -9.82 19.02
CA ARG A 80 9.30 -8.43 19.51
C ARG A 80 7.89 -7.88 19.33
N ILE A 81 7.29 -8.11 18.16
CA ILE A 81 5.91 -7.73 17.85
C ILE A 81 4.95 -8.40 18.84
N LYS A 82 5.00 -9.73 18.99
CA LYS A 82 4.14 -10.47 19.93
C LYS A 82 4.23 -9.98 21.38
N LYS A 83 5.40 -9.49 21.80
CA LYS A 83 5.58 -8.95 23.16
C LYS A 83 4.95 -7.56 23.34
N LYS A 84 4.92 -6.75 22.27
CA LYS A 84 4.47 -5.34 22.32
C LYS A 84 3.02 -5.14 21.87
N THR A 85 2.45 -6.10 21.14
CA THR A 85 1.11 -5.96 20.54
C THR A 85 0.37 -7.29 20.42
N ASP A 86 -0.94 -7.21 20.18
CA ASP A 86 -1.79 -8.34 19.79
C ASP A 86 -1.62 -8.65 18.29
N ILE A 87 -1.82 -9.91 17.90
CA ILE A 87 -1.86 -10.32 16.50
C ILE A 87 -3.18 -11.07 16.21
N PRO A 88 -4.07 -10.53 15.36
CA PRO A 88 -3.97 -9.25 14.67
C PRO A 88 -3.98 -8.03 15.60
N THR A 89 -3.32 -6.95 15.18
CA THR A 89 -3.18 -5.74 16.00
C THR A 89 -4.51 -5.05 16.20
N SER A 90 -4.90 -4.93 17.47
CA SER A 90 -6.17 -4.33 17.87
C SER A 90 -6.30 -2.87 17.44
N SER A 91 -7.53 -2.37 17.30
CA SER A 91 -7.77 -0.96 16.93
C SER A 91 -7.10 0.03 17.88
N ARG A 92 -7.05 -0.28 19.18
CA ARG A 92 -6.35 0.53 20.18
C ARG A 92 -4.85 0.56 19.94
N LYS A 93 -4.23 -0.61 19.70
CA LYS A 93 -2.79 -0.71 19.45
C LYS A 93 -2.35 -0.02 18.16
N ARG A 94 -3.23 0.06 17.16
CA ARG A 94 -2.99 0.82 15.91
C ARG A 94 -2.95 2.35 16.09
N LEU A 95 -3.35 2.86 17.25
CA LEU A 95 -3.21 4.27 17.58
C LEU A 95 -1.83 4.57 18.20
N GLU A 96 -1.07 3.54 18.59
CA GLU A 96 0.24 3.71 19.22
C GLU A 96 1.32 3.83 18.13
N PRO A 97 2.01 4.99 18.00
CA PRO A 97 3.00 5.19 16.94
C PRO A 97 4.11 4.15 16.93
N GLU A 98 4.59 3.72 18.11
CA GLU A 98 5.60 2.66 18.22
C GLU A 98 5.13 1.32 17.64
N VAL A 99 3.85 0.98 17.79
CA VAL A 99 3.31 -0.27 17.24
C VAL A 99 3.22 -0.17 15.73
N CYS A 100 2.75 0.97 15.20
CA CYS A 100 2.75 1.23 13.77
C CYS A 100 4.17 1.16 13.20
N ASP A 101 5.14 1.84 13.81
CA ASP A 101 6.54 1.84 13.38
C ASP A 101 7.15 0.43 13.43
N LEU A 102 6.84 -0.34 14.47
CA LEU A 102 7.30 -1.71 14.56
C LEU A 102 6.72 -2.58 13.44
N MET A 103 5.43 -2.49 13.16
CA MET A 103 4.78 -3.27 12.10
C MET A 103 5.24 -2.86 10.71
N THR A 104 5.29 -1.55 10.44
CA THR A 104 5.74 -0.98 9.17
C THR A 104 7.21 -1.30 8.92
N SER A 105 8.11 -1.04 9.88
CA SER A 105 9.54 -1.33 9.73
C SER A 105 9.82 -2.82 9.54
N SER A 106 9.08 -3.70 10.23
CA SER A 106 9.25 -5.15 10.07
C SER A 106 8.79 -5.63 8.70
N TYR A 107 7.76 -4.99 8.13
CA TYR A 107 7.33 -5.24 6.76
C TYR A 107 8.42 -4.81 5.76
N LEU A 108 8.92 -3.58 5.89
CA LEU A 108 9.87 -2.98 4.94
C LEU A 108 11.28 -3.58 5.03
N LYS A 109 11.67 -4.15 6.18
CA LYS A 109 12.93 -4.89 6.35
C LYS A 109 12.89 -6.30 5.76
N ASN A 110 11.77 -6.72 5.15
CA ASN A 110 11.70 -8.03 4.53
C ASN A 110 12.81 -8.17 3.46
N PRO A 111 13.64 -9.24 3.50
CA PRO A 111 14.75 -9.43 2.56
C PRO A 111 14.33 -9.50 1.08
N PHE A 112 13.05 -9.67 0.78
CA PHE A 112 12.55 -9.57 -0.59
C PHE A 112 12.94 -8.25 -1.26
N PHE A 113 12.86 -7.13 -0.54
CA PHE A 113 13.13 -5.81 -1.13
C PHE A 113 14.59 -5.65 -1.56
N SER A 114 15.55 -6.30 -0.88
CA SER A 114 16.98 -6.23 -1.23
C SER A 114 17.33 -6.94 -2.55
N ARG A 115 16.36 -7.60 -3.20
CA ARG A 115 16.54 -8.23 -4.51
C ARG A 115 16.48 -7.24 -5.67
N PHE A 116 15.94 -6.04 -5.43
CA PHE A 116 15.75 -5.03 -6.46
C PHE A 116 16.87 -3.99 -6.38
N LYS A 117 17.48 -3.69 -7.52
CA LYS A 117 18.50 -2.64 -7.65
C LYS A 117 17.91 -1.25 -7.47
N GLU A 118 16.71 -1.05 -7.99
CA GLU A 118 16.02 0.23 -8.03
C GLU A 118 14.64 0.05 -7.40
N ILE A 119 14.32 0.84 -6.38
CA ILE A 119 13.00 0.88 -5.76
C ILE A 119 12.46 2.29 -5.88
N LEU A 120 11.26 2.42 -6.43
CA LEU A 120 10.51 3.67 -6.46
C LEU A 120 9.34 3.54 -5.49
N VAL A 121 9.14 4.58 -4.69
CA VAL A 121 8.01 4.65 -3.75
C VAL A 121 7.08 5.76 -4.20
N ASN A 122 5.81 5.44 -4.39
CA ASN A 122 4.76 6.45 -4.58
C ASN A 122 3.75 6.35 -3.44
N THR A 123 3.71 7.37 -2.61
CA THR A 123 2.70 7.53 -1.56
C THR A 123 1.52 8.27 -2.16
N ILE A 124 0.30 7.76 -1.96
CA ILE A 124 -0.94 8.45 -2.37
C ILE A 124 -1.40 9.26 -1.17
N ASP A 125 -1.26 10.58 -1.19
CA ASP A 125 -1.71 11.42 -0.09
C ASP A 125 -3.21 11.67 -0.23
N ILE A 126 -3.96 11.16 0.75
CA ILE A 126 -5.41 11.28 0.81
C ILE A 126 -5.83 11.38 2.27
N ASP A 127 -6.63 12.39 2.59
CA ASP A 127 -7.14 12.55 3.95
C ASP A 127 -8.12 11.43 4.33
N HIS A 128 -8.33 11.28 5.63
CA HIS A 128 -9.22 10.26 6.19
C HIS A 128 -10.65 10.31 5.62
N GLU A 129 -11.19 11.51 5.38
CA GLU A 129 -12.58 11.70 4.97
C GLU A 129 -12.78 11.23 3.54
N ARG A 130 -11.94 11.70 2.61
CA ARG A 130 -11.91 11.30 1.21
C ARG A 130 -11.65 9.80 1.08
N ASN A 131 -10.67 9.27 1.81
CA ASN A 131 -10.38 7.83 1.81
C ASN A 131 -11.59 7.02 2.29
N SER A 132 -12.25 7.49 3.35
CA SER A 132 -13.47 6.86 3.87
C SER A 132 -14.64 6.91 2.88
N LEU A 133 -14.81 8.01 2.15
CA LEU A 133 -15.82 8.16 1.10
C LEU A 133 -15.54 7.19 -0.06
N GLN A 134 -14.30 7.13 -0.56
CA GLN A 134 -13.91 6.19 -1.61
C GLN A 134 -14.12 4.73 -1.17
N PHE A 135 -13.78 4.40 0.08
CA PHE A 135 -14.04 3.06 0.62
C PHE A 135 -15.54 2.75 0.68
N LYS A 136 -16.38 3.69 1.14
CA LYS A 136 -17.84 3.53 1.15
C LYS A 136 -18.41 3.34 -0.27
N ALA A 137 -17.96 4.14 -1.24
CA ALA A 137 -18.37 4.04 -2.63
C ALA A 137 -17.99 2.67 -3.24
N ARG A 138 -16.74 2.22 -3.04
CA ARG A 138 -16.28 0.88 -3.46
C ARG A 138 -17.14 -0.23 -2.84
N ARG A 139 -17.47 -0.13 -1.55
CA ARG A 139 -18.34 -1.11 -0.87
C ARG A 139 -19.74 -1.17 -1.48
N ARG A 140 -20.34 -0.02 -1.79
CA ARG A 140 -21.67 0.03 -2.44
C ARG A 140 -21.64 -0.68 -3.79
N LYS A 141 -20.60 -0.43 -4.61
CA LYS A 141 -20.41 -1.11 -5.91
C LYS A 141 -20.21 -2.62 -5.76
N MET A 142 -19.50 -3.08 -4.72
CA MET A 142 -19.20 -4.51 -4.49
C MET A 142 -20.33 -5.31 -3.80
N GLY A 143 -21.43 -4.67 -3.39
CA GLY A 143 -22.59 -5.34 -2.76
C GLY A 143 -22.22 -6.26 -1.57
N LYS A 144 -22.75 -7.49 -1.56
CA LYS A 144 -22.54 -8.47 -0.46
C LYS A 144 -21.06 -8.84 -0.25
N ARG A 145 -20.20 -8.77 -1.27
CA ARG A 145 -18.75 -9.01 -1.14
C ARG A 145 -18.06 -7.85 -0.40
N GLY A 146 -18.45 -6.61 -0.71
CA GLY A 146 -17.98 -5.41 -0.02
C GLY A 146 -18.44 -5.32 1.45
N ALA A 147 -19.47 -6.05 1.86
CA ALA A 147 -19.89 -6.11 3.25
C ALA A 147 -18.86 -6.84 4.15
N LYS A 148 -18.19 -7.87 3.61
CA LYS A 148 -17.22 -8.72 4.34
C LYS A 148 -15.86 -8.06 4.59
N THR A 149 -15.53 -6.99 3.86
CA THR A 149 -14.22 -6.29 3.97
C THR A 149 -14.15 -5.32 5.15
N GLN A 150 -15.16 -5.26 6.02
CA GLN A 150 -15.22 -4.36 7.17
C GLN A 150 -14.35 -4.86 8.35
N LEU A 151 -13.15 -5.35 8.05
CA LEU A 151 -12.19 -5.93 9.00
C LEU A 151 -11.76 -4.94 10.09
N PHE A 152 -12.03 -3.65 9.92
CA PHE A 152 -11.46 -2.60 10.76
C PHE A 152 -12.50 -1.54 11.11
N ARG A 153 -13.11 -1.68 12.29
CA ARG A 153 -14.02 -0.70 12.85
C ARG A 153 -13.34 0.04 13.99
N TYR A 154 -13.33 1.36 13.91
CA TYR A 154 -13.01 2.24 15.03
C TYR A 154 -14.33 2.65 15.70
N LYS A 155 -14.28 2.95 17.00
CA LYS A 155 -15.47 3.34 17.76
C LYS A 155 -16.00 4.72 17.37
N SER A 156 -15.14 5.59 16.85
CA SER A 156 -15.49 6.94 16.40
C SER A 156 -14.71 7.34 15.14
N SER A 157 -15.16 8.42 14.50
CA SER A 157 -14.48 9.01 13.33
C SER A 157 -13.12 9.58 13.69
N GLU A 158 -13.02 10.21 14.86
CA GLU A 158 -11.79 10.82 15.39
C GLU A 158 -10.70 9.76 15.60
N LEU A 159 -11.05 8.61 16.17
CA LEU A 159 -10.11 7.50 16.31
C LEU A 159 -9.70 6.92 14.94
N ALA A 160 -10.61 6.91 13.96
CA ALA A 160 -10.29 6.44 12.62
C ALA A 160 -9.34 7.40 11.89
N LYS A 161 -9.52 8.72 12.09
CA LYS A 161 -8.62 9.76 11.61
C LYS A 161 -7.24 9.66 12.28
N GLN A 162 -7.20 9.62 13.62
CA GLN A 162 -5.95 9.44 14.36
C GLN A 162 -5.18 8.19 13.90
N ALA A 163 -5.85 7.06 13.72
CA ALA A 163 -5.18 5.87 13.23
C ALA A 163 -4.67 6.02 11.80
N HIS A 164 -5.43 6.71 10.93
CA HIS A 164 -5.00 7.01 9.57
C HIS A 164 -3.72 7.86 9.59
N ASP A 165 -3.71 8.95 10.34
CA ASP A 165 -2.56 9.85 10.48
C ASP A 165 -1.33 9.08 11.01
N VAL A 166 -1.49 8.34 12.11
CA VAL A 166 -0.38 7.56 12.70
C VAL A 166 0.17 6.50 11.74
N MET A 167 -0.67 5.88 10.90
CA MET A 167 -0.22 4.93 9.88
C MET A 167 0.55 5.61 8.75
N TYR A 168 0.11 6.78 8.29
CA TYR A 168 0.83 7.58 7.30
C TYR A 168 2.17 8.08 7.84
N ASP A 169 2.18 8.67 9.04
CA ASP A 169 3.42 9.14 9.65
C ASP A 169 4.40 7.98 9.86
N SER A 170 3.89 6.80 10.22
CA SER A 170 4.71 5.60 10.35
C SER A 170 5.29 5.15 9.01
N TRP A 171 4.50 5.19 7.95
CA TRP A 171 4.98 4.93 6.59
C TRP A 171 6.12 5.89 6.23
N GLU A 172 5.89 7.19 6.32
CA GLU A 172 6.88 8.22 6.00
C GLU A 172 8.18 8.03 6.78
N ARG A 173 8.09 7.87 8.10
CA ARG A 173 9.25 7.65 8.98
C ARG A 173 10.04 6.39 8.65
N ASN A 174 9.46 5.39 7.98
CA ASN A 174 10.11 4.09 7.75
C ASN A 174 10.41 3.80 6.27
N THR A 175 9.90 4.59 5.31
CA THR A 175 10.13 4.40 3.87
C THR A 175 11.62 4.35 3.50
N TYR A 176 12.47 5.08 4.23
CA TYR A 176 13.93 5.08 4.05
C TYR A 176 14.55 3.67 4.12
N LEU A 177 13.92 2.72 4.82
CA LEU A 177 14.39 1.34 4.93
C LEU A 177 14.45 0.61 3.58
N LEU A 178 13.61 1.02 2.63
CA LEU A 178 13.65 0.51 1.26
C LEU A 178 14.83 1.06 0.45
N LYS A 179 15.53 2.09 0.94
CA LYS A 179 16.55 2.83 0.19
C LYS A 179 16.04 3.23 -1.21
N PRO A 180 14.90 3.94 -1.29
CA PRO A 180 14.29 4.25 -2.56
C PRO A 180 15.21 5.15 -3.40
N GLU A 181 15.27 4.86 -4.70
CA GLU A 181 15.95 5.69 -5.70
C GLU A 181 15.21 7.03 -5.84
N LYS A 182 13.88 6.99 -5.82
CA LYS A 182 13.02 8.17 -5.79
C LYS A 182 11.78 7.93 -4.93
N ILE A 183 11.35 8.99 -4.26
CA ILE A 183 10.09 9.04 -3.52
C ILE A 183 9.18 10.03 -4.22
N PHE A 184 7.93 9.61 -4.43
CA PHE A 184 6.88 10.36 -5.07
C PHE A 184 5.68 10.46 -4.13
N HIS A 185 4.99 11.57 -4.22
CA HIS A 185 3.76 11.86 -3.53
C HIS A 185 2.72 12.25 -4.57
N THR A 186 1.66 11.46 -4.66
CA THR A 186 0.55 11.69 -5.59
C THR A 186 -0.68 12.09 -4.79
N LEU A 187 -1.34 13.18 -5.17
CA LEU A 187 -2.58 13.60 -4.53
C LEU A 187 -3.53 14.24 -5.52
N VAL A 188 -4.83 14.13 -5.25
CA VAL A 188 -5.88 14.76 -6.06
C VAL A 188 -6.42 15.96 -5.30
N ILE A 189 -6.25 17.16 -5.85
CA ILE A 189 -6.79 18.40 -5.26
C ILE A 189 -8.19 18.71 -5.81
N ASP A 190 -8.92 19.58 -5.14
CA ASP A 190 -10.12 20.22 -5.68
C ASP A 190 -9.68 21.25 -6.75
N PRO A 191 -10.23 21.28 -7.99
CA PRO A 191 -11.46 20.65 -8.50
C PRO A 191 -11.33 19.24 -9.12
N GLY A 192 -10.20 18.56 -8.95
CA GLY A 192 -9.98 17.20 -9.45
C GLY A 192 -8.67 17.00 -10.20
N ASP A 193 -7.69 17.89 -10.01
CA ASP A 193 -6.37 17.80 -10.64
C ASP A 193 -5.49 16.77 -9.92
N LEU A 194 -4.75 15.97 -10.69
CA LEU A 194 -3.74 15.05 -10.19
C LEU A 194 -2.39 15.75 -10.09
N LEU A 195 -1.82 15.76 -8.89
CA LEU A 195 -0.51 16.32 -8.61
C LEU A 195 0.49 15.21 -8.30
N LEU A 196 1.73 15.40 -8.72
CA LEU A 196 2.90 14.61 -8.36
C LEU A 196 3.94 15.55 -7.75
N ASN A 197 4.32 15.33 -6.49
CA ASN A 197 5.24 16.20 -5.73
C ASN A 197 4.84 17.69 -5.86
N ASN A 198 3.55 17.99 -5.66
CA ASN A 198 2.93 19.31 -5.79
C ASN A 198 2.92 19.92 -7.21
N GLN A 199 3.32 19.19 -8.24
CA GLN A 199 3.23 19.63 -9.63
C GLN A 199 2.01 19.01 -10.30
N CYS A 200 1.14 19.84 -10.90
CA CYS A 200 -0.02 19.33 -11.64
C CYS A 200 0.44 18.57 -12.88
N ILE A 201 0.15 17.27 -12.92
CA ILE A 201 0.54 16.37 -14.01
C ILE A 201 -0.66 15.95 -14.87
N CYS A 202 -1.89 16.09 -14.35
CA CYS A 202 -3.10 15.89 -15.12
C CYS A 202 -4.23 16.79 -14.60
N LYS A 203 -4.60 17.79 -15.40
CA LYS A 203 -5.78 18.61 -15.13
C LYS A 203 -7.07 17.82 -15.32
N ASN A 204 -8.06 18.07 -14.48
CA ASN A 204 -9.39 17.45 -14.50
C ASN A 204 -9.30 15.91 -14.49
N TRP A 205 -8.35 15.36 -13.74
CA TRP A 205 -8.12 13.92 -13.69
C TRP A 205 -9.36 13.17 -13.19
N SER A 206 -10.03 13.68 -12.17
CA SER A 206 -11.21 13.04 -11.59
C SER A 206 -12.35 12.92 -12.62
N GLN A 207 -12.66 13.99 -13.34
CA GLN A 207 -13.66 14.02 -14.43
C GLN A 207 -13.33 13.02 -15.54
N LYS A 208 -12.07 13.00 -15.99
CA LYS A 208 -11.60 12.08 -17.05
C LYS A 208 -11.75 10.60 -16.68
N ASN A 209 -11.78 10.30 -15.38
CA ASN A 209 -11.88 8.93 -14.89
C ASN A 209 -13.24 8.64 -14.21
N GLY A 210 -14.24 9.53 -14.37
CA GLY A 210 -15.59 9.35 -13.85
C GLY A 210 -15.68 9.38 -12.32
N PHE A 211 -14.84 10.20 -11.67
CA PHE A 211 -14.83 10.46 -10.23
C PHE A 211 -15.30 11.90 -9.97
N ASP A 212 -16.59 12.19 -10.16
CA ASP A 212 -17.21 13.44 -9.67
C ASP A 212 -17.91 13.22 -8.33
#